data_AF-A0A453PL63-F1
#
_entry.id   AF-A0A453PL63-F1
#
_cell.length_a   1.000
_cell.length_b   1.000
_cell.length_c   1.000
_cell.angle_alpha   90.00
_cell.angle_beta   90.00
_cell.angle_gamma   90.00
#
_symmetry.space_group_name_H-M   'P 1'
#
loop_
_entity.id
_entity.type
_entity.pdbx_description
1 polymer ?
#
loop_
_entity_poly.entity_id
_entity_poly.type
_entity_poly.pdbx_seq_one_letter_code
_entity_poly.pdbx_strand_id
1 'polypeptide(L)'
;PLLICSRFDSMICFGLPDQQSRAEIAAQYAKHLTKSELVQFSLATEEMAGRDIRDICMQAERHWASKFIRGQIPKDEKGEPPLPPIDEYVACAEQRRKSLPDRTRPAASRSGPPLKLA
;
A
#
# COMPACT_ATOMS: atom_id res chain seq x y z
N PRO A 1 24.02 24.17 5.67
CA PRO A 1 23.86 22.70 5.61
C PRO A 1 23.94 22.10 4.18
N LEU A 2 24.97 22.47 3.40
CA LEU A 2 25.17 22.00 2.01
C LEU A 2 26.39 21.06 1.84
N LEU A 3 27.05 20.68 2.93
CA LEU A 3 28.39 20.07 2.89
C LEU A 3 28.45 18.58 2.44
N ILE A 4 27.32 17.89 2.27
CA ILE A 4 27.31 16.44 2.01
C ILE A 4 27.14 16.05 0.55
N CYS A 5 26.59 16.91 -0.32
CA CYS A 5 26.38 16.59 -1.75
C CYS A 5 27.66 16.69 -2.60
N SER A 6 28.70 17.37 -2.12
CA SER A 6 29.93 17.63 -2.87
C SER A 6 30.82 16.40 -3.11
N ARG A 7 30.54 15.26 -2.45
CA ARG A 7 31.33 14.01 -2.57
C ARG A 7 30.55 12.87 -3.23
N PHE A 8 29.37 13.12 -3.75
CA PHE A 8 28.61 12.11 -4.49
C PHE A 8 28.80 12.34 -6.00
N ASP A 9 29.45 11.38 -6.67
CA ASP A 9 29.67 11.42 -8.10
C ASP A 9 28.39 11.15 -8.91
N SER A 10 27.34 10.63 -8.27
CA SER A 10 26.06 10.34 -8.91
C SER A 10 24.90 10.35 -7.91
N MET A 11 23.73 10.74 -8.40
CA MET A 11 22.47 10.71 -7.67
C MET A 11 21.45 9.94 -8.49
N ILE A 12 20.77 8.97 -7.87
CA ILE A 12 19.69 8.20 -8.48
C ILE A 12 18.40 8.57 -7.77
N CYS A 13 17.42 9.04 -8.55
CA CYS A 13 16.11 9.40 -8.04
C CYS A 13 15.15 8.23 -8.23
N PHE A 14 14.56 7.75 -7.14
CA PHE A 14 13.48 6.77 -7.19
C PHE A 14 12.14 7.50 -7.06
N GLY A 15 11.38 7.54 -8.16
CA GLY A 15 10.02 8.06 -8.19
C GLY A 15 9.01 7.09 -7.55
N LEU A 16 7.73 7.42 -7.69
CA LEU A 16 6.67 6.47 -7.38
C LEU A 16 6.71 5.29 -8.37
N PRO A 17 6.36 4.07 -7.92
CA PRO A 17 6.33 2.91 -8.80
C PRO A 17 5.27 3.08 -9.88
N ASP A 18 5.63 2.73 -11.12
CA ASP A 18 4.67 2.61 -12.22
C ASP A 18 3.74 1.39 -12.02
N GLN A 19 2.72 1.25 -12.88
CA GLN A 19 1.74 0.18 -12.73
C GLN A 19 2.37 -1.22 -12.70
N GLN A 20 3.35 -1.47 -13.56
CA GLN A 20 4.04 -2.76 -13.64
C GLN A 20 4.81 -3.04 -12.35
N SER A 21 5.59 -2.06 -11.87
CA SER A 21 6.34 -2.15 -10.62
C SER A 21 5.40 -2.37 -9.43
N ARG A 22 4.21 -1.71 -9.42
CA ARG A 22 3.21 -1.94 -8.36
C ARG A 22 2.68 -3.36 -8.35
N ALA A 23 2.41 -3.95 -9.53
CA ALA A 23 1.99 -5.35 -9.64
C ALA A 23 3.09 -6.31 -9.17
N GLU A 24 4.35 -6.04 -9.51
CA GLU A 24 5.50 -6.85 -9.09
C GLU A 24 5.76 -6.75 -7.58
N ILE A 25 5.65 -5.56 -7.00
CA ILE A 25 5.73 -5.37 -5.54
C ILE A 25 4.61 -6.14 -4.86
N ALA A 26 3.37 -6.06 -5.37
CA ALA A 26 2.23 -6.81 -4.83
C ALA A 26 2.45 -8.33 -4.88
N ALA A 27 3.03 -8.84 -5.98
CA ALA A 27 3.32 -10.26 -6.16
C ALA A 27 4.30 -10.83 -5.10
N GLN A 28 5.15 -9.99 -4.52
CA GLN A 28 6.05 -10.42 -3.44
C GLN A 28 5.31 -10.71 -2.14
N TYR A 29 4.18 -10.03 -1.90
CA TYR A 29 3.39 -10.14 -0.68
C TYR A 29 2.18 -11.06 -0.87
N ALA A 30 1.37 -10.85 -1.90
CA ALA A 30 0.16 -11.60 -2.20
C ALA A 30 0.40 -12.69 -3.27
N LYS A 31 1.22 -13.69 -2.91
CA LYS A 31 1.74 -14.72 -3.85
C LYS A 31 0.68 -15.61 -4.49
N HIS A 32 -0.49 -15.71 -3.88
CA HIS A 32 -1.60 -16.53 -4.37
C HIS A 32 -2.45 -15.82 -5.43
N LEU A 33 -2.31 -14.50 -5.57
CA LEU A 33 -3.04 -13.76 -6.58
C LEU A 33 -2.51 -14.09 -7.98
N THR A 34 -3.43 -14.24 -8.90
CA THR A 34 -3.14 -14.42 -10.33
C THR A 34 -2.60 -13.13 -10.94
N LYS A 35 -1.98 -13.23 -12.11
CA LYS A 35 -1.47 -12.05 -12.84
C LYS A 35 -2.56 -11.00 -13.12
N SER A 36 -3.76 -11.43 -13.48
CA SER A 36 -4.90 -10.52 -13.69
C SER A 36 -5.32 -9.79 -12.42
N GLU A 37 -5.33 -10.48 -11.28
CA GLU A 37 -5.65 -9.88 -9.98
C GLU A 37 -4.57 -8.89 -9.54
N LEU A 38 -3.29 -9.19 -9.80
CA LEU A 38 -2.18 -8.25 -9.54
C LEU A 38 -2.28 -6.98 -10.39
N VAL A 39 -2.75 -7.09 -11.64
CA VAL A 39 -3.04 -5.92 -12.48
C VAL A 39 -4.23 -5.12 -11.93
N GLN A 40 -5.29 -5.78 -11.47
CA GLN A 40 -6.41 -5.10 -10.81
C GLN A 40 -5.95 -4.37 -9.54
N PHE A 41 -5.10 -5.01 -8.73
CA PHE A 41 -4.53 -4.39 -7.54
C PHE A 41 -3.62 -3.19 -7.87
N SER A 42 -2.82 -3.27 -8.93
CA SER A 42 -1.92 -2.19 -9.33
C SER A 42 -2.67 -0.94 -9.83
N LEU A 43 -3.87 -1.11 -10.39
CA LEU A 43 -4.79 -0.02 -10.70
C LEU A 43 -5.36 0.61 -9.42
N ALA A 44 -5.78 -0.21 -8.45
CA ALA A 44 -6.31 0.28 -7.18
C ALA A 44 -5.26 0.97 -6.29
N THR A 45 -3.97 0.84 -6.60
CA THR A 45 -2.85 1.42 -5.83
C THR A 45 -2.11 2.52 -6.60
N GLU A 46 -2.76 3.14 -7.57
CA GLU A 46 -2.20 4.30 -8.28
C GLU A 46 -1.75 5.41 -7.32
N GLU A 47 -0.62 6.05 -7.65
CA GLU A 47 0.07 7.07 -6.83
C GLU A 47 0.53 6.63 -5.42
N MET A 48 0.49 5.33 -5.12
CA MET A 48 0.95 4.78 -3.85
C MET A 48 2.41 4.33 -3.93
N ALA A 49 3.17 4.55 -2.86
CA ALA A 49 4.55 4.09 -2.78
C ALA A 49 4.61 2.59 -2.46
N GLY A 50 5.75 1.95 -2.70
CA GLY A 50 5.93 0.53 -2.37
C GLY A 50 5.63 0.19 -0.90
N ARG A 51 5.85 1.13 0.02
CA ARG A 51 5.48 0.98 1.44
C ARG A 51 3.97 0.89 1.65
N ASP A 52 3.21 1.74 0.97
CA ASP A 52 1.75 1.73 1.04
C ASP A 52 1.20 0.40 0.55
N ILE A 53 1.74 -0.13 -0.56
CA ILE A 53 1.37 -1.44 -1.12
C ILE A 53 1.61 -2.56 -0.12
N ARG A 54 2.80 -2.60 0.49
CA ARG A 54 3.11 -3.59 1.53
C ARG A 54 2.11 -3.52 2.69
N ASP A 55 1.85 -2.31 3.19
CA ASP A 55 0.94 -2.10 4.32
C ASP A 55 -0.49 -2.55 3.97
N ILE A 56 -0.96 -2.28 2.75
CA ILE A 56 -2.26 -2.74 2.24
C ILE A 56 -2.33 -4.27 2.21
N CYS A 57 -1.32 -4.94 1.64
CA CYS A 57 -1.30 -6.41 1.59
C CYS A 57 -1.36 -7.02 2.99
N MET A 58 -0.53 -6.52 3.90
CA MET A 58 -0.50 -7.00 5.28
C MET A 58 -1.81 -6.70 6.03
N GLN A 59 -2.50 -5.60 5.71
CA GLN A 59 -3.78 -5.27 6.32
C GLN A 59 -4.89 -6.19 5.82
N ALA A 60 -4.94 -6.46 4.51
CA ALA A 60 -5.91 -7.36 3.90
C ALA A 60 -5.81 -8.77 4.51
N GLU A 61 -4.58 -9.29 4.63
CA GLU A 61 -4.33 -10.61 5.25
C GLU A 61 -4.78 -10.68 6.71
N ARG A 62 -4.51 -9.63 7.50
CA ARG A 62 -4.94 -9.56 8.90
C ARG A 62 -6.46 -9.48 9.04
N HIS A 63 -7.11 -8.67 8.21
CA HIS A 63 -8.56 -8.57 8.19
C HIS A 63 -9.18 -9.92 7.84
N TRP A 64 -8.64 -10.59 6.81
CA TRP A 64 -9.09 -11.90 6.40
C TRP A 64 -8.92 -12.97 7.49
N ALA A 65 -7.74 -13.02 8.10
CA ALA A 65 -7.49 -13.90 9.24
C ALA A 65 -8.46 -13.64 10.40
N SER A 66 -8.78 -12.37 10.70
CA SER A 66 -9.76 -12.02 11.73
C SER A 66 -11.17 -12.53 11.39
N LYS A 67 -11.61 -12.37 10.13
CA LYS A 67 -12.90 -12.89 9.66
C LYS A 67 -12.97 -14.41 9.80
N PHE A 68 -11.89 -15.10 9.47
CA PHE A 68 -11.79 -16.56 9.60
C PHE A 68 -11.88 -17.01 11.06
N ILE A 69 -11.11 -16.39 11.97
CA ILE A 69 -11.14 -16.70 13.41
C ILE A 69 -12.52 -16.48 14.01
N ARG A 70 -13.26 -15.47 13.53
CA ARG A 70 -14.64 -15.17 13.97
C ARG A 70 -15.69 -16.09 13.35
N GLY A 71 -15.31 -17.04 12.48
CA GLY A 71 -16.24 -17.96 11.82
C GLY A 71 -17.10 -17.31 10.72
N GLN A 72 -16.68 -16.14 10.21
CA GLN A 72 -17.42 -15.43 9.14
C GLN A 72 -17.11 -15.97 7.75
N ILE A 73 -16.09 -16.81 7.64
CA ILE A 73 -15.66 -17.44 6.38
C ILE A 73 -15.80 -18.96 6.55
N PRO A 74 -16.46 -19.65 5.61
CA PRO A 74 -16.52 -21.11 5.60
C PRO A 74 -15.11 -21.71 5.63
N LYS A 75 -14.94 -22.80 6.38
CA LYS A 75 -13.72 -23.60 6.30
C LYS A 75 -13.74 -24.38 5.00
N ASP A 76 -12.61 -24.45 4.32
CA ASP A 76 -12.47 -25.36 3.18
C ASP A 76 -12.59 -26.81 3.64
N GLU A 77 -12.86 -27.72 2.68
CA GLU A 77 -13.03 -29.17 2.92
C GLU A 77 -11.84 -29.80 3.67
N LYS A 78 -10.65 -29.19 3.58
CA LYS A 78 -9.41 -29.62 4.24
C LYS A 78 -9.17 -28.97 5.61
N GLY A 79 -10.05 -28.07 6.06
CA GLY A 79 -9.93 -27.36 7.34
C GLY A 79 -8.86 -26.25 7.38
N GLU A 80 -8.20 -25.96 6.26
CA GLU A 80 -7.24 -24.86 6.15
C GLU A 80 -7.96 -23.51 6.05
N PRO A 81 -7.35 -22.42 6.55
CA PRO A 81 -7.90 -21.09 6.34
C PRO A 81 -7.85 -20.75 4.85
N PRO A 82 -8.99 -20.40 4.22
CA PRO A 82 -8.99 -19.98 2.83
C PRO A 82 -8.13 -18.72 2.68
N LEU A 83 -7.55 -18.50 1.50
CA LEU A 83 -6.73 -17.33 1.22
C LEU A 83 -7.61 -16.10 0.88
N PRO A 84 -7.15 -14.88 1.19
CA PRO A 84 -7.92 -13.66 0.89
C PRO A 84 -8.10 -13.45 -0.61
N PRO A 85 -9.33 -13.21 -1.12
CA PRO A 85 -9.57 -12.88 -2.51
C PRO A 85 -9.08 -11.46 -2.84
N ILE A 86 -8.92 -11.15 -4.13
CA ILE A 86 -8.52 -9.83 -4.62
C ILE A 86 -9.37 -8.67 -4.05
N ASP A 87 -10.66 -8.91 -3.83
CA ASP A 87 -11.58 -7.89 -3.31
C ASP A 87 -11.17 -7.36 -1.92
N GLU A 88 -10.58 -8.20 -1.07
CA GLU A 88 -10.11 -7.78 0.25
C GLU A 88 -8.92 -6.81 0.14
N TYR A 89 -8.04 -7.07 -0.82
CA TYR A 89 -6.88 -6.21 -1.12
C TYR A 89 -7.32 -4.88 -1.71
N VAL A 90 -8.26 -4.90 -2.66
CA VAL A 90 -8.82 -3.67 -3.27
C VAL A 90 -9.55 -2.83 -2.22
N ALA A 91 -10.34 -3.45 -1.34
CA ALA A 91 -11.02 -2.74 -0.25
C ALA A 91 -10.03 -2.04 0.70
N CYS A 92 -8.92 -2.71 1.05
CA CYS A 92 -7.86 -2.10 1.86
C CYS A 92 -7.14 -0.97 1.12
N ALA A 93 -6.91 -1.10 -0.19
CA ALA A 93 -6.33 -0.04 -1.02
C ALA A 93 -7.23 1.21 -1.06
N GLU A 94 -8.53 1.04 -1.25
CA GLU A 94 -9.51 2.14 -1.18
C GLU A 94 -9.51 2.82 0.19
N GLN A 95 -9.44 2.05 1.28
CA GLN A 95 -9.36 2.60 2.63
C GLN A 95 -8.05 3.39 2.85
N ARG A 96 -6.93 2.89 2.33
CA ARG A 96 -5.65 3.62 2.36
C ARG A 96 -5.76 4.92 1.57
N ARG A 97 -6.37 4.91 0.39
CA ARG A 97 -6.55 6.12 -0.44
C ARG A 97 -7.31 7.21 0.29
N LYS A 98 -8.36 6.85 1.02
CA LYS A 98 -9.15 7.80 1.84
C LYS A 98 -8.36 8.43 3.00
N SER A 99 -7.32 7.76 3.49
CA SER A 99 -6.47 8.27 4.58
C SER A 99 -5.20 8.97 4.09
N LEU A 100 -4.88 8.89 2.80
CA LEU A 100 -3.73 9.59 2.25
C LEU A 100 -3.98 11.11 2.28
N PRO A 101 -3.05 11.91 2.82
CA PRO A 101 -3.12 13.34 2.69
C PRO A 101 -3.02 13.70 1.21
N ASP A 102 -3.78 14.71 0.79
CA ASP A 102 -3.72 15.28 -0.55
C ASP A 102 -2.28 15.69 -0.88
N ARG A 103 -1.60 14.89 -1.70
CA ARG A 103 -0.21 15.10 -2.13
C ARG A 103 -0.11 16.11 -3.28
N THR A 104 -1.24 16.49 -3.89
CA THR A 104 -1.29 17.53 -4.93
C THR A 104 -1.32 18.94 -4.36
N ARG A 105 -1.45 19.10 -3.02
CA ARG A 105 -1.31 20.41 -2.37
C ARG A 105 0.14 20.91 -2.43
N PRO A 106 0.38 22.11 -2.99
CA PRO A 106 1.68 22.76 -2.93
C PRO A 106 2.15 22.90 -1.48
N ALA A 107 3.44 22.67 -1.23
CA ALA A 107 4.04 22.74 0.10
C ALA A 107 3.81 24.09 0.83
N ALA A 108 3.49 25.15 0.08
CA ALA A 108 3.15 26.48 0.61
C ALA A 108 1.90 26.50 1.51
N SER A 109 0.98 25.53 1.42
CA SER A 109 -0.22 25.49 2.27
C SER A 109 -0.01 24.79 3.62
N ARG A 110 1.23 24.41 3.97
CA ARG A 110 1.55 23.66 5.21
C ARG A 110 1.86 24.56 6.41
N SER A 111 1.75 25.88 6.30
CA SER A 111 1.86 26.78 7.46
C SER A 111 0.59 26.69 8.32
N GLY A 112 0.56 25.74 9.25
CA GLY A 112 -0.37 25.81 10.38
C GLY A 112 -0.07 27.04 11.26
N PRO A 113 -1.06 27.56 12.01
CA PRO A 113 -0.85 28.70 12.88
C PRO A 113 0.23 28.37 13.93
N PRO A 114 1.09 29.34 14.31
CA PRO A 114 2.13 29.11 15.29
C PRO A 114 1.51 28.65 16.61
N LEU A 115 2.05 27.57 17.17
CA LEU A 115 1.68 27.09 18.50
C LEU A 115 1.94 28.23 19.50
N LYS A 116 0.86 28.75 20.11
CA LYS A 116 0.98 29.71 21.21
C LYS A 116 1.56 28.96 22.40
N LEU A 117 2.79 29.30 22.76
CA LEU A 117 3.42 28.88 23.99
C LEU A 117 2.73 29.65 25.13
N ALA A 118 2.06 28.93 26.02
CA ALA A 118 1.50 29.46 27.27
C ALA A 118 2.58 29.44 28.36
#